data_AF-R9JSB1-F1
#
_entry.id   AF-R9JSB1-F1
#
_cell.length_a   1.000
_cell.length_b   1.000
_cell.length_c   1.000
_cell.angle_alpha   90.00
_cell.angle_beta   90.00
_cell.angle_gamma   90.00
#
_symmetry.space_group_name_H-M   'P 1'
#
loop_
_entity.id
_entity.type
_entity.pdbx_description
1 polymer ?
#
loop_
_entity_poly.entity_id
_entity_poly.type
_entity_poly.pdbx_seq_one_letter_code
_entity_poly.pdbx_strand_id
1 'polypeptide(L)'
;MEQEILQEIVIENTGSGGGQFVMTPYKNGYALKRYRGTGEQIIVPPFIEQNPVTAIEKKAFLSCKTIKNITLPDTVGEIGDWAFAHAEQLRTVIIPCHTLARGKELFLGCKRLREIVLSGHDSVGEGGLGRMLALAVTVLHDYFLFDPVEAGTAEWVRRWDEKLMDLIELDDLDGFEELWTCGEEDYEGKDYDIKSYPVEKRKMKLRVVYFRLLYPYKLSEEMNNSLQSYLCRHTKGTQTPQAWELLVEEYSQDLAYYRVFAEAGGITAENFDSLLEDLRDSSAEIRAYLLRYKEEHFAAKDAFAAFELDW
;
A
#
# COMPACT_ATOMS: atom_id res chain seq x y z
N MET A 1 32.57 -13.83 38.49
CA MET A 1 31.13 -13.56 38.35
C MET A 1 30.76 -14.13 36.99
N GLU A 2 30.30 -15.37 36.99
CA GLU A 2 30.01 -16.15 35.80
C GLU A 2 28.93 -15.42 34.99
N GLN A 3 29.20 -15.16 33.71
CA GLN A 3 28.15 -14.82 32.76
C GLN A 3 27.27 -16.07 32.66
N GLU A 4 26.09 -16.04 33.27
CA GLU A 4 25.03 -16.99 32.92
C GLU A 4 24.86 -16.92 31.40
N ILE A 5 25.25 -18.00 30.72
CA ILE A 5 25.02 -18.16 29.30
C ILE A 5 23.51 -18.31 29.16
N LEU A 6 22.82 -17.19 28.90
CA LEU A 6 21.40 -17.20 28.56
C LEU A 6 21.24 -18.06 27.32
N GLN A 7 20.76 -19.30 27.53
CA GLN A 7 20.74 -20.31 26.49
C GLN A 7 19.66 -19.98 25.46
N GLU A 8 20.06 -19.88 24.19
CA GLU A 8 19.11 -19.73 23.09
C GLU A 8 18.21 -20.96 23.00
N ILE A 9 16.92 -20.75 22.78
CA ILE A 9 15.95 -21.82 22.55
C ILE A 9 15.55 -21.79 21.08
N VAL A 10 15.46 -22.97 20.47
CA VAL A 10 14.97 -23.12 19.11
C VAL A 10 13.58 -23.74 19.16
N ILE A 11 12.61 -23.10 18.52
CA ILE A 11 11.23 -23.56 18.42
C ILE A 11 10.83 -23.64 16.95
N GLU A 12 9.98 -24.60 16.61
CA GLU A 12 9.47 -24.76 15.25
C GLU A 12 8.33 -23.77 14.97
N ASN A 13 8.29 -23.24 13.74
CA ASN A 13 7.16 -22.49 13.23
C ASN A 13 5.97 -23.43 13.03
N THR A 14 4.85 -23.11 13.66
CA THR A 14 3.60 -23.89 13.56
C THR A 14 2.74 -23.50 12.35
N GLY A 15 3.16 -22.48 11.58
CA GLY A 15 2.53 -22.14 10.32
C GLY A 15 2.90 -23.09 9.17
N SER A 16 2.78 -22.61 7.93
CA SER A 16 3.02 -23.42 6.74
C SER A 16 4.46 -23.30 6.21
N GLY A 17 4.98 -24.41 5.68
CA GLY A 17 6.29 -24.45 5.01
C GLY A 17 7.51 -24.59 5.95
N GLY A 18 7.29 -24.87 7.23
CA GLY A 18 8.34 -25.13 8.23
C GLY A 18 9.10 -23.88 8.65
N GLY A 19 10.29 -24.09 9.23
CA GLY A 19 11.18 -23.04 9.72
C GLY A 19 11.24 -22.98 11.24
N GLN A 20 12.26 -22.31 11.75
CA GLN A 20 12.61 -22.29 13.17
C GLN A 20 12.78 -20.86 13.66
N PHE A 21 12.31 -20.58 14.88
CA PHE A 21 12.63 -19.35 15.59
C PHE A 21 13.74 -19.62 16.60
N VAL A 22 14.75 -18.76 16.58
CA VAL A 22 15.77 -18.65 17.62
C VAL A 22 15.29 -17.61 18.62
N MET A 23 15.12 -18.03 19.86
CA MET A 23 14.56 -17.26 20.97
C MET A 23 15.61 -17.03 22.05
N THR A 24 15.60 -15.84 22.64
CA THR A 24 16.54 -15.43 23.70
C THR A 24 15.75 -14.93 24.91
N PRO A 25 16.19 -15.23 26.15
CA PRO A 25 15.61 -14.61 27.33
C PRO A 25 15.67 -13.08 27.23
N TYR A 26 14.54 -12.41 27.43
CA TYR A 26 14.43 -10.95 27.31
C TYR A 26 13.38 -10.41 28.28
N LYS A 27 13.80 -9.49 29.15
CA LYS A 27 12.97 -8.90 30.21
C LYS A 27 12.28 -10.00 31.05
N ASN A 28 10.95 -10.03 31.03
CA ASN A 28 10.10 -10.97 31.75
C ASN A 28 9.63 -12.17 30.88
N GLY A 29 10.31 -12.45 29.76
CA GLY A 29 9.96 -13.52 28.86
C GLY A 29 11.03 -13.80 27.81
N TYR A 30 10.62 -13.95 26.56
CA TYR A 30 11.50 -14.23 25.43
C TYR A 30 11.39 -13.16 24.33
N ALA A 31 12.49 -12.95 23.62
CA ALA A 31 12.53 -12.21 22.36
C ALA A 31 12.81 -13.17 21.20
N LEU A 32 12.17 -12.91 20.05
CA LEU A 32 12.48 -13.59 18.80
C LEU A 32 13.70 -12.94 18.18
N LYS A 33 14.85 -13.59 18.32
CA LYS A 33 16.14 -13.09 17.82
C LYS A 33 16.28 -13.25 16.31
N ARG A 34 15.91 -14.42 15.79
CA ARG A 34 16.04 -14.71 14.35
C ARG A 34 15.11 -15.84 13.92
N TYR A 35 14.46 -15.66 12.77
CA TYR A 35 13.83 -16.75 12.03
C TYR A 35 14.78 -17.38 11.02
N ARG A 36 14.72 -18.71 10.88
CA ARG A 36 15.46 -19.48 9.87
C ARG A 36 14.50 -20.45 9.21
N GLY A 37 14.18 -20.25 7.95
CA GLY A 37 13.33 -21.19 7.22
C GLY A 37 12.79 -20.64 5.92
N THR A 38 12.04 -21.48 5.24
CA THR A 38 11.36 -21.18 3.97
C THR A 38 9.84 -21.16 4.12
N GLY A 39 9.33 -21.12 5.35
CA GLY A 39 7.91 -21.02 5.64
C GLY A 39 7.26 -19.82 4.95
N GLU A 40 6.01 -20.01 4.53
CA GLU A 40 5.20 -18.96 3.89
C GLU A 40 4.27 -18.28 4.90
N GLN A 41 3.76 -19.03 5.88
CA GLN A 41 2.96 -18.52 6.98
C GLN A 41 3.75 -18.68 8.28
N ILE A 42 3.91 -17.59 9.00
CA ILE A 42 4.70 -17.52 10.21
C ILE A 42 3.78 -17.16 11.36
N ILE A 43 3.74 -18.02 12.36
CA ILE A 43 2.94 -17.79 13.56
C ILE A 43 3.92 -17.77 14.73
N VAL A 44 4.15 -16.56 15.26
CA VAL A 44 5.00 -16.42 16.45
C VAL A 44 4.18 -16.87 17.67
N PRO A 45 4.65 -17.84 18.47
CA PRO A 45 3.87 -18.32 19.59
C PRO A 45 3.79 -17.25 20.69
N PRO A 46 2.65 -17.13 21.38
CA PRO A 46 2.48 -16.15 22.46
C PRO A 46 3.30 -16.50 23.71
N PHE A 47 3.54 -17.80 23.95
CA PHE A 47 4.21 -18.30 25.14
C PHE A 47 5.20 -19.41 24.78
N ILE A 48 6.32 -19.45 25.48
CA ILE A 48 7.25 -20.57 25.52
C ILE A 48 7.21 -21.10 26.95
N GLU A 49 6.68 -22.32 27.10
CA GLU A 49 6.29 -22.90 28.38
C GLU A 49 5.25 -22.01 29.09
N GLN A 50 5.69 -21.16 30.03
CA GLN A 50 4.85 -20.22 30.77
C GLN A 50 5.31 -18.76 30.65
N ASN A 51 6.36 -18.51 29.86
CA ASN A 51 6.94 -17.19 29.70
C ASN A 51 6.47 -16.57 28.37
N PRO A 52 6.02 -15.31 28.36
CA PRO A 52 5.50 -14.66 27.16
C PRO A 52 6.61 -14.35 26.16
N VAL A 53 6.26 -14.35 24.86
CA VAL A 53 7.10 -13.75 23.82
C VAL A 53 6.76 -12.27 23.74
N THR A 54 7.69 -11.42 24.20
CA THR A 54 7.43 -9.99 24.43
C THR A 54 8.07 -9.08 23.40
N ALA A 55 9.03 -9.57 22.62
CA ALA A 55 9.76 -8.76 21.65
C ALA A 55 10.12 -9.52 20.37
N ILE A 56 10.21 -8.78 19.28
CA ILE A 56 10.85 -9.19 18.02
C ILE A 56 12.14 -8.39 17.91
N GLU A 57 13.30 -9.05 17.94
CA GLU A 57 14.57 -8.34 17.90
C GLU A 57 14.84 -7.68 16.54
N LYS A 58 15.82 -6.77 16.55
CA LYS A 58 16.37 -6.14 15.34
C LYS A 58 16.74 -7.19 14.30
N LYS A 59 16.27 -7.00 13.06
CA LYS A 59 16.55 -7.87 11.89
C LYS A 59 16.07 -9.31 12.01
N ALA A 60 15.13 -9.61 12.92
CA ALA A 60 14.70 -10.98 13.18
C ALA A 60 14.19 -11.76 11.94
N PHE A 61 13.54 -11.07 11.00
CA PHE A 61 13.05 -11.60 9.72
C PHE A 61 13.71 -10.90 8.51
N LEU A 62 14.90 -10.31 8.69
CA LEU A 62 15.60 -9.62 7.62
C LEU A 62 15.84 -10.57 6.43
N SER A 63 15.49 -10.08 5.22
CA SER A 63 15.68 -10.78 3.95
C SER A 63 15.02 -12.16 3.87
N CYS A 64 13.94 -12.39 4.63
CA CYS A 64 13.17 -13.63 4.55
C CYS A 64 12.24 -13.62 3.33
N LYS A 65 12.77 -14.02 2.18
CA LYS A 65 12.12 -13.86 0.87
C LYS A 65 10.96 -14.82 0.58
N THR A 66 10.61 -15.75 1.46
CA THR A 66 9.50 -16.71 1.23
C THR A 66 8.24 -16.35 1.99
N ILE A 67 8.39 -15.58 3.07
CA ILE A 67 7.29 -15.29 4.00
C ILE A 67 6.23 -14.47 3.26
N LYS A 68 4.99 -14.93 3.30
CA LYS A 68 3.81 -14.22 2.78
C LYS A 68 3.00 -13.60 3.91
N ASN A 69 2.89 -14.27 5.04
CA ASN A 69 2.09 -13.81 6.17
C ASN A 69 2.83 -14.00 7.49
N ILE A 70 2.76 -13.00 8.37
CA ILE A 70 3.28 -13.07 9.75
C ILE A 70 2.16 -12.74 10.71
N THR A 71 1.97 -13.58 11.72
CA THR A 71 1.07 -13.34 12.85
C THR A 71 1.91 -13.15 14.10
N LEU A 72 1.89 -11.94 14.66
CA LEU A 72 2.46 -11.64 15.96
C LEU A 72 1.38 -11.80 17.05
N PRO A 73 1.72 -12.39 18.21
CA PRO A 73 0.78 -12.54 19.31
C PRO A 73 0.64 -11.24 20.09
N ASP A 74 -0.51 -11.07 20.76
CA ASP A 74 -0.82 -9.91 21.63
C ASP A 74 0.14 -9.71 22.81
N THR A 75 1.05 -10.66 23.05
CA THR A 75 2.08 -10.54 24.08
C THR A 75 3.26 -9.66 23.65
N VAL A 76 3.41 -9.37 22.34
CA VAL A 76 4.53 -8.61 21.79
C VAL A 76 4.36 -7.11 22.06
N GLY A 77 5.22 -6.55 22.91
CA GLY A 77 5.26 -5.11 23.20
C GLY A 77 6.34 -4.34 22.46
N GLU A 78 7.26 -5.02 21.76
CA GLU A 78 8.43 -4.39 21.13
C GLU A 78 8.80 -5.07 19.80
N ILE A 79 9.06 -4.27 18.77
CA ILE A 79 9.61 -4.69 17.47
C ILE A 79 10.84 -3.83 17.16
N GLY A 80 11.99 -4.47 17.02
CA GLY A 80 13.27 -3.79 16.76
C GLY A 80 13.42 -3.29 15.33
N ASP A 81 14.49 -2.52 15.10
CA ASP A 81 14.79 -1.94 13.79
C ASP A 81 14.92 -3.02 12.69
N TRP A 82 14.44 -2.70 11.48
CA TRP A 82 14.51 -3.59 10.30
C TRP A 82 13.96 -5.01 10.53
N ALA A 83 13.07 -5.21 11.51
CA ALA A 83 12.61 -6.54 11.90
C ALA A 83 12.09 -7.37 10.70
N PHE A 84 11.41 -6.76 9.74
CA PHE A 84 10.85 -7.42 8.55
C PHE A 84 11.47 -6.93 7.24
N ALA A 85 12.57 -6.17 7.29
CA ALA A 85 13.14 -5.55 6.10
C ALA A 85 13.51 -6.60 5.04
N HIS A 86 13.30 -6.27 3.76
CA HIS A 86 13.55 -7.11 2.59
C HIS A 86 12.82 -8.48 2.62
N ALA A 87 11.74 -8.61 3.39
CA ALA A 87 10.78 -9.70 3.22
C ALA A 87 9.92 -9.43 1.97
N GLU A 88 10.52 -9.61 0.79
CA GLU A 88 9.97 -9.20 -0.52
C GLU A 88 8.63 -9.84 -0.88
N GLN A 89 8.29 -10.99 -0.29
CA GLN A 89 7.03 -11.70 -0.52
C GLN A 89 5.98 -11.42 0.56
N LEU A 90 6.32 -10.67 1.61
CA LEU A 90 5.41 -10.40 2.71
C LEU A 90 4.22 -9.61 2.20
N ARG A 91 3.00 -10.13 2.40
CA ARG A 91 1.74 -9.55 1.94
C ARG A 91 0.92 -9.01 3.09
N THR A 92 0.90 -9.74 4.19
CA THR A 92 0.07 -9.42 5.35
C THR A 92 0.83 -9.62 6.65
N VAL A 93 0.68 -8.67 7.57
CA VAL A 93 1.22 -8.76 8.93
C VAL A 93 0.10 -8.50 9.91
N ILE A 94 -0.11 -9.42 10.84
CA ILE A 94 -1.02 -9.22 11.96
C ILE A 94 -0.19 -8.78 13.16
N ILE A 95 -0.50 -7.60 13.71
CA ILE A 95 0.19 -6.99 14.84
C ILE A 95 -0.78 -6.72 16.01
N PRO A 96 -0.27 -6.65 17.25
CA PRO A 96 -1.09 -6.32 18.43
C PRO A 96 -1.79 -4.96 18.35
N CYS A 97 -3.06 -4.91 18.76
CA CYS A 97 -3.83 -3.66 18.88
C CYS A 97 -3.61 -2.97 20.25
N HIS A 98 -2.36 -2.65 20.57
CA HIS A 98 -2.00 -1.88 21.76
C HIS A 98 -0.72 -1.09 21.54
N THR A 99 -0.30 -0.31 22.54
CA THR A 99 0.96 0.44 22.48
C THR A 99 2.12 -0.51 22.18
N LEU A 100 2.85 -0.23 21.11
CA LEU A 100 3.91 -1.07 20.59
C LEU A 100 5.17 -0.23 20.40
N ALA A 101 6.25 -0.59 21.10
CA ALA A 101 7.55 0.00 20.83
C ALA A 101 8.03 -0.46 19.45
N ARG A 102 8.25 0.49 18.54
CA ARG A 102 8.61 0.23 17.15
C ARG A 102 9.99 0.81 16.86
N GLY A 103 10.83 0.02 16.19
CA GLY A 103 12.12 0.45 15.66
C GLY A 103 11.96 1.32 14.42
N LYS A 104 13.08 1.58 13.76
CA LYS A 104 13.11 2.25 12.46
C LYS A 104 13.01 1.24 11.32
N GLU A 105 12.42 1.65 10.19
CA GLU A 105 12.52 0.93 8.93
C GLU A 105 12.04 -0.53 8.97
N LEU A 106 11.00 -0.84 9.76
CA LEU A 106 10.53 -2.20 10.01
C LEU A 106 10.26 -2.97 8.71
N PHE A 107 9.69 -2.30 7.71
CA PHE A 107 9.20 -2.88 6.46
C PHE A 107 9.98 -2.36 5.23
N LEU A 108 11.20 -1.87 5.43
CA LEU A 108 12.05 -1.43 4.32
C LEU A 108 12.18 -2.53 3.27
N GLY A 109 11.87 -2.25 2.01
CA GLY A 109 11.97 -3.24 0.93
C GLY A 109 10.88 -4.34 0.94
N CYS A 110 9.82 -4.21 1.75
CA CYS A 110 8.65 -5.09 1.69
C CYS A 110 7.70 -4.71 0.55
N LYS A 111 8.14 -4.89 -0.70
CA LYS A 111 7.45 -4.42 -1.92
C LYS A 111 6.06 -5.00 -2.16
N ARG A 112 5.72 -6.11 -1.50
CA ARG A 112 4.45 -6.82 -1.65
C ARG A 112 3.52 -6.66 -0.45
N LEU A 113 3.91 -5.88 0.56
CA LEU A 113 3.09 -5.68 1.76
C LEU A 113 1.87 -4.85 1.39
N ARG A 114 0.71 -5.49 1.46
CA ARG A 114 -0.58 -4.89 1.07
C ARG A 114 -1.39 -4.48 2.29
N GLU A 115 -1.20 -5.17 3.42
CA GLU A 115 -2.09 -5.02 4.56
C GLU A 115 -1.37 -5.29 5.88
N ILE A 116 -1.66 -4.45 6.87
CA ILE A 116 -1.30 -4.65 8.26
C ILE A 116 -2.60 -4.71 9.06
N VAL A 117 -2.85 -5.83 9.72
CA VAL A 117 -4.08 -6.08 10.47
C VAL A 117 -3.79 -5.95 11.96
N LEU A 118 -4.67 -5.28 12.70
CA LEU A 118 -4.60 -5.16 14.15
C LEU A 118 -5.36 -6.32 14.81
N SER A 119 -4.70 -7.14 15.63
CA SER A 119 -5.37 -8.22 16.37
C SER A 119 -6.31 -7.64 17.42
N GLY A 120 -7.59 -7.97 17.32
CA GLY A 120 -8.64 -7.46 18.22
C GLY A 120 -9.65 -6.51 17.57
N HIS A 121 -9.38 -6.00 16.36
CA HIS A 121 -10.44 -5.43 15.53
C HIS A 121 -11.19 -6.58 14.82
N ASP A 122 -12.43 -6.85 15.22
CA ASP A 122 -13.36 -7.85 14.61
C ASP A 122 -13.72 -7.56 13.14
N SER A 123 -12.99 -6.69 12.45
CA SER A 123 -13.34 -6.25 11.11
C SER A 123 -12.67 -7.12 10.05
N VAL A 124 -13.26 -8.30 9.84
CA VAL A 124 -13.55 -8.74 8.46
C VAL A 124 -14.52 -7.69 7.90
N GLY A 125 -14.04 -6.52 7.46
CA GLY A 125 -14.96 -5.49 6.96
C GLY A 125 -14.41 -4.10 6.62
N GLU A 126 -13.39 -3.58 7.29
CA GLU A 126 -12.84 -2.24 6.99
C GLU A 126 -11.52 -2.35 6.22
N GLY A 127 -11.54 -3.00 5.06
CA GLY A 127 -10.34 -3.29 4.25
C GLY A 127 -9.50 -2.07 3.84
N GLY A 128 -9.96 -0.84 4.11
CA GLY A 128 -9.18 0.38 3.92
C GLY A 128 -8.11 0.60 5.00
N LEU A 129 -8.44 0.42 6.29
CA LEU A 129 -7.54 0.84 7.39
C LEU A 129 -6.22 0.07 7.40
N GLY A 130 -6.27 -1.25 7.30
CA GLY A 130 -5.05 -2.08 7.32
C GLY A 130 -4.14 -1.83 6.11
N ARG A 131 -4.73 -1.47 4.97
CA ARG A 131 -3.98 -1.07 3.77
C ARG A 131 -3.40 0.33 3.89
N MET A 132 -4.12 1.27 4.52
CA MET A 132 -3.58 2.59 4.85
C MET A 132 -2.38 2.48 5.79
N LEU A 133 -2.43 1.61 6.80
CA LEU A 133 -1.29 1.30 7.68
C LEU A 133 -0.10 0.74 6.90
N ALA A 134 -0.35 -0.18 5.95
CA ALA A 134 0.72 -0.69 5.09
C ALA A 134 1.36 0.42 4.24
N LEU A 135 0.56 1.23 3.56
CA LEU A 135 1.05 2.32 2.72
C LEU A 135 1.76 3.42 3.50
N ALA A 136 1.35 3.67 4.75
CA ALA A 136 2.03 4.63 5.62
C ALA A 136 3.52 4.32 5.80
N VAL A 137 3.87 3.03 5.94
CA VAL A 137 5.27 2.61 6.14
C VAL A 137 6.00 2.26 4.85
N THR A 138 5.30 1.78 3.82
CA THR A 138 5.92 1.34 2.56
C THR A 138 6.02 2.40 1.49
N VAL A 139 5.12 3.39 1.47
CA VAL A 139 5.08 4.44 0.43
C VAL A 139 5.27 5.82 1.02
N LEU A 140 4.53 6.16 2.09
CA LEU A 140 4.69 7.47 2.75
C LEU A 140 5.97 7.55 3.59
N HIS A 141 6.55 6.39 3.91
CA HIS A 141 7.70 6.22 4.80
C HIS A 141 7.56 6.98 6.14
N ASP A 142 6.32 7.15 6.61
CA ASP A 142 5.99 7.86 7.83
C ASP A 142 5.71 6.85 8.94
N TYR A 143 6.76 6.56 9.71
CA TYR A 143 6.66 5.64 10.83
C TYR A 143 5.87 6.21 11.99
N PHE A 144 5.51 7.50 12.04
CA PHE A 144 4.61 8.01 13.06
C PHE A 144 3.18 7.52 12.87
N LEU A 145 2.76 7.35 11.60
CA LEU A 145 1.46 6.80 11.22
C LEU A 145 1.32 5.29 11.51
N PHE A 146 2.41 4.56 11.81
CA PHE A 146 2.37 3.13 12.17
C PHE A 146 1.93 2.89 13.63
N ASP A 147 0.84 3.50 14.08
CA ASP A 147 0.42 3.51 15.48
C ASP A 147 -0.84 2.64 15.68
N PRO A 148 -0.73 1.42 16.24
CA PRO A 148 -1.87 0.53 16.45
C PRO A 148 -2.96 1.08 17.37
N VAL A 149 -2.65 2.06 18.23
CA VAL A 149 -3.61 2.63 19.18
C VAL A 149 -4.43 3.74 18.55
N GLU A 150 -3.78 4.57 17.72
CA GLU A 150 -4.44 5.72 17.08
C GLU A 150 -5.03 5.39 15.70
N ALA A 151 -4.61 4.27 15.09
CA ALA A 151 -5.06 3.84 13.78
C ALA A 151 -6.59 3.87 13.65
N GLY A 152 -7.08 4.56 12.63
CA GLY A 152 -8.51 4.69 12.35
C GLY A 152 -9.24 5.74 13.16
N THR A 153 -8.61 6.42 14.14
CA THR A 153 -9.19 7.64 14.73
C THR A 153 -9.30 8.76 13.69
N ALA A 154 -10.20 9.72 13.89
CA ALA A 154 -10.36 10.84 12.97
C ALA A 154 -9.06 11.65 12.79
N GLU A 155 -8.31 11.86 13.88
CA GLU A 155 -7.03 12.57 13.85
C GLU A 155 -5.94 11.78 13.13
N TRP A 156 -5.91 10.45 13.28
CA TRP A 156 -4.99 9.61 12.52
C TRP A 156 -5.29 9.64 11.03
N VAL A 157 -6.57 9.53 10.64
CA VAL A 157 -6.99 9.62 9.23
C VAL A 157 -6.62 10.98 8.66
N ARG A 158 -6.85 12.07 9.40
CA ARG A 158 -6.49 13.44 9.01
C ARG A 158 -5.00 13.57 8.71
N ARG A 159 -4.12 13.12 9.60
CA ARG A 159 -2.66 13.16 9.39
C ARG A 159 -2.20 12.27 8.22
N TRP A 160 -2.83 11.12 8.04
CA TRP A 160 -2.54 10.24 6.90
C TRP A 160 -2.89 10.94 5.58
N ASP A 161 -4.07 11.56 5.53
CA ASP A 161 -4.59 12.31 4.39
C ASP A 161 -3.72 13.56 4.09
N GLU A 162 -3.29 14.30 5.11
CA GLU A 162 -2.31 15.39 4.96
C GLU A 162 -1.00 14.90 4.34
N LYS A 163 -0.47 13.77 4.83
CA LYS A 163 0.78 13.20 4.32
C LYS A 163 0.65 12.73 2.87
N LEU A 164 -0.52 12.22 2.48
CA LEU A 164 -0.83 11.92 1.08
C LEU A 164 -0.83 13.20 0.24
N MET A 165 -1.46 14.28 0.70
CA MET A 165 -1.49 15.54 -0.04
C MET A 165 -0.09 16.11 -0.23
N ASP A 166 0.73 16.14 0.82
CA ASP A 166 2.13 16.53 0.74
C ASP A 166 2.86 15.72 -0.35
N LEU A 167 2.65 14.40 -0.39
CA LEU A 167 3.29 13.52 -1.36
C LEU A 167 2.88 13.83 -2.81
N ILE A 168 1.59 14.08 -3.07
CA ILE A 168 1.12 14.31 -4.44
C ILE A 168 1.45 15.73 -4.93
N GLU A 169 1.67 16.68 -4.02
CA GLU A 169 2.05 18.06 -4.33
C GLU A 169 3.56 18.26 -4.52
N LEU A 170 4.39 17.31 -4.06
CA LEU A 170 5.84 17.33 -4.33
C LEU A 170 6.13 17.40 -5.84
N ASP A 171 7.24 18.00 -6.20
CA ASP A 171 7.72 17.98 -7.59
C ASP A 171 8.00 16.53 -8.04
N ASP A 172 7.82 16.23 -9.32
CA ASP A 172 8.08 14.87 -9.83
C ASP A 172 9.57 14.55 -9.93
N LEU A 173 10.46 15.56 -9.88
CA LEU A 173 11.91 15.42 -9.81
C LEU A 173 12.44 15.40 -8.37
N ASP A 174 11.57 15.55 -7.36
CA ASP A 174 11.96 15.49 -5.95
C ASP A 174 12.60 14.12 -5.62
N GLY A 175 13.85 14.16 -5.15
CA GLY A 175 14.69 13.00 -4.87
C GLY A 175 15.56 12.50 -6.05
N PHE A 176 15.43 13.08 -7.25
CA PHE A 176 16.19 12.63 -8.42
C PHE A 176 17.71 12.88 -8.27
N GLU A 177 18.10 14.05 -7.76
CA GLU A 177 19.53 14.39 -7.57
C GLU A 177 20.20 13.46 -6.54
N GLU A 178 19.50 13.12 -5.46
CA GLU A 178 19.99 12.18 -4.45
C GLU A 178 20.14 10.76 -5.03
N LEU A 179 19.15 10.30 -5.79
CA LEU A 179 19.21 9.00 -6.46
C LEU A 179 20.40 8.91 -7.44
N TRP A 180 20.63 9.96 -8.21
CA TRP A 180 21.75 10.07 -9.15
C TRP A 180 23.10 10.10 -8.43
N THR A 181 23.22 10.94 -7.39
CA THR A 181 24.49 11.09 -6.65
C THR A 181 24.85 9.88 -5.79
N CYS A 182 23.86 9.12 -5.33
CA CYS A 182 24.06 7.87 -4.60
C CYS A 182 24.30 6.65 -5.50
N GLY A 183 24.18 6.80 -6.82
CA GLY A 183 24.31 5.69 -7.78
C GLY A 183 23.20 4.65 -7.67
N GLU A 184 22.01 5.06 -7.21
CA GLU A 184 20.80 4.23 -7.12
C GLU A 184 19.96 4.31 -8.41
N GLU A 185 20.57 4.70 -9.53
CA GLU A 185 19.95 4.83 -10.85
C GLU A 185 19.38 3.50 -11.38
N ASP A 186 19.91 2.37 -10.91
CA ASP A 186 19.49 1.00 -11.28
C ASP A 186 18.49 0.39 -10.25
N TYR A 187 17.83 1.22 -9.43
CA TYR A 187 16.93 0.72 -8.39
C TYR A 187 15.71 -0.01 -9.01
N GLU A 188 15.51 -1.27 -8.62
CA GLU A 188 14.50 -2.18 -9.19
C GLU A 188 14.71 -2.61 -10.65
N GLY A 189 15.91 -2.41 -11.22
CA GLY A 189 16.21 -2.82 -12.59
C GLY A 189 15.54 -1.97 -13.66
N LYS A 190 15.18 -0.72 -13.30
CA LYS A 190 14.82 0.33 -14.25
C LYS A 190 15.96 1.34 -14.27
N ASP A 191 16.55 1.59 -15.44
CA ASP A 191 17.50 2.68 -15.63
C ASP A 191 16.72 4.01 -15.58
N TYR A 192 16.76 4.68 -14.44
CA TYR A 192 16.08 5.97 -14.28
C TYR A 192 16.90 7.08 -14.92
N ASP A 193 16.40 7.62 -16.04
CA ASP A 193 16.91 8.85 -16.62
C ASP A 193 16.02 10.04 -16.21
N ILE A 194 16.48 11.25 -16.53
CA ILE A 194 15.77 12.50 -16.21
C ILE A 194 14.36 12.59 -16.82
N LYS A 195 14.02 11.72 -17.79
CA LYS A 195 12.70 11.67 -18.44
C LYS A 195 11.82 10.57 -17.83
N SER A 196 12.37 9.41 -17.50
CA SER A 196 11.62 8.27 -16.95
C SER A 196 11.31 8.44 -15.46
N TYR A 197 12.23 9.03 -14.69
CA TYR A 197 12.03 9.27 -13.25
C TYR A 197 10.73 10.03 -12.92
N PRO A 198 10.46 11.22 -13.49
CA PRO A 198 9.24 11.97 -13.14
C PRO A 198 7.96 11.24 -13.55
N VAL A 199 8.00 10.44 -14.62
CA VAL A 199 6.85 9.61 -15.04
C VAL A 199 6.55 8.54 -14.00
N GLU A 200 7.57 7.82 -13.53
CA GLU A 200 7.41 6.76 -12.55
C GLU A 200 7.05 7.29 -11.15
N LYS A 201 7.63 8.42 -10.74
CA LYS A 201 7.24 9.14 -9.51
C LYS A 201 5.76 9.53 -9.56
N ARG A 202 5.30 10.07 -10.69
CA ARG A 202 3.89 10.43 -10.89
C ARG A 202 2.98 9.20 -10.89
N LYS A 203 3.36 8.11 -11.56
CA LYS A 203 2.63 6.83 -11.49
C LYS A 203 2.54 6.32 -10.04
N MET A 204 3.60 6.43 -9.25
CA MET A 204 3.56 6.10 -7.82
C MET A 204 2.55 6.98 -7.06
N LYS A 205 2.53 8.31 -7.28
CA LYS A 205 1.56 9.23 -6.67
C LYS A 205 0.13 8.81 -7.02
N LEU A 206 -0.12 8.56 -8.30
CA LEU A 206 -1.42 8.14 -8.82
C LEU A 206 -1.90 6.80 -8.26
N ARG A 207 -1.00 5.82 -8.03
CA ARG A 207 -1.37 4.54 -7.37
C ARG A 207 -1.96 4.78 -5.98
N VAL A 208 -1.39 5.70 -5.20
CA VAL A 208 -1.92 6.04 -3.87
C VAL A 208 -3.23 6.82 -3.95
N VAL A 209 -3.39 7.70 -4.94
CA VAL A 209 -4.65 8.42 -5.22
C VAL A 209 -5.78 7.45 -5.57
N TYR A 210 -5.55 6.54 -6.53
CA TYR A 210 -6.52 5.50 -6.88
C TYR A 210 -6.86 4.61 -5.68
N PHE A 211 -5.84 4.20 -4.91
CA PHE A 211 -6.06 3.46 -3.67
C PHE A 211 -7.01 4.22 -2.74
N ARG A 212 -6.75 5.50 -2.48
CA ARG A 212 -7.54 6.27 -1.50
C ARG A 212 -8.99 6.45 -1.94
N LEU A 213 -9.24 6.58 -3.24
CA LEU A 213 -10.59 6.66 -3.82
C LEU A 213 -11.30 5.29 -3.86
N LEU A 214 -10.59 4.20 -4.13
CA LEU A 214 -11.16 2.83 -4.13
C LEU A 214 -11.52 2.32 -2.73
N TYR A 215 -10.79 2.78 -1.71
CA TYR A 215 -10.99 2.41 -0.31
C TYR A 215 -11.29 3.66 0.52
N PRO A 216 -12.50 4.25 0.40
CA PRO A 216 -12.85 5.56 0.97
C PRO A 216 -13.13 5.50 2.48
N TYR A 217 -12.30 4.76 3.24
CA TYR A 217 -12.40 4.66 4.69
C TYR A 217 -12.28 6.04 5.33
N LYS A 218 -13.38 6.53 5.92
CA LYS A 218 -13.48 7.88 6.52
C LYS A 218 -12.94 9.00 5.60
N LEU A 219 -13.11 8.85 4.28
CA LEU A 219 -12.70 9.86 3.31
C LEU A 219 -13.65 11.06 3.37
N SER A 220 -13.11 12.26 3.57
CA SER A 220 -13.92 13.49 3.52
C SER A 220 -14.27 13.86 2.08
N GLU A 221 -15.37 14.58 1.89
CA GLU A 221 -15.80 15.07 0.57
C GLU A 221 -14.76 16.03 -0.03
N GLU A 222 -14.18 16.92 0.78
CA GLU A 222 -13.10 17.83 0.37
C GLU A 222 -11.88 17.06 -0.14
N MET A 223 -11.45 16.03 0.59
CA MET A 223 -10.33 15.19 0.16
C MET A 223 -10.67 14.43 -1.11
N ASN A 224 -11.87 13.84 -1.18
CA ASN A 224 -12.34 13.15 -2.38
C ASN A 224 -12.26 14.06 -3.63
N ASN A 225 -12.76 15.30 -3.53
CA ASN A 225 -12.74 16.25 -4.63
C ASN A 225 -11.30 16.64 -5.03
N SER A 226 -10.41 16.83 -4.07
CA SER A 226 -8.99 17.12 -4.33
C SER A 226 -8.29 15.98 -5.07
N LEU A 227 -8.54 14.74 -4.67
CA LEU A 227 -7.99 13.54 -5.29
C LEU A 227 -8.53 13.31 -6.71
N GLN A 228 -9.84 13.50 -6.91
CA GLN A 228 -10.45 13.46 -8.25
C GLN A 228 -9.88 14.54 -9.17
N SER A 229 -9.73 15.77 -8.66
CA SER A 229 -9.09 16.87 -9.40
C SER A 229 -7.64 16.54 -9.79
N TYR A 230 -6.89 15.88 -8.91
CA TYR A 230 -5.54 15.40 -9.23
C TYR A 230 -5.55 14.37 -10.36
N LEU A 231 -6.47 13.39 -10.37
CA LEU A 231 -6.61 12.44 -11.48
C LEU A 231 -6.90 13.14 -12.82
N CYS A 232 -7.81 14.11 -12.84
CA CYS A 232 -8.16 14.86 -14.06
C CYS A 232 -7.01 15.66 -14.65
N ARG A 233 -6.09 16.17 -13.82
CA ARG A 233 -4.88 16.87 -14.30
C ARG A 233 -3.92 15.95 -15.07
N HIS A 234 -4.12 14.63 -14.96
CA HIS A 234 -3.26 13.60 -15.53
C HIS A 234 -4.01 12.66 -16.49
N THR A 235 -5.14 13.10 -17.06
CA THR A 235 -5.90 12.33 -18.05
C THR A 235 -5.27 12.38 -19.45
N LYS A 236 -5.71 11.49 -20.35
CA LYS A 236 -5.31 11.50 -21.76
C LYS A 236 -5.74 12.81 -22.43
N GLY A 237 -4.82 13.41 -23.18
CA GLY A 237 -4.97 14.76 -23.74
C GLY A 237 -4.24 15.85 -22.95
N THR A 238 -3.76 15.54 -21.74
CA THR A 238 -2.84 16.41 -20.99
C THR A 238 -1.38 16.14 -21.36
N GLN A 239 -0.47 17.00 -20.90
CA GLN A 239 0.98 16.78 -21.04
C GLN A 239 1.48 15.57 -20.22
N THR A 240 0.69 15.10 -19.25
CA THR A 240 1.08 14.10 -18.27
C THR A 240 -0.02 13.05 -18.08
N PRO A 241 -0.32 12.22 -19.10
CA PRO A 241 -1.50 11.35 -19.14
C PRO A 241 -1.40 10.09 -18.25
N GLN A 242 -0.53 10.09 -17.24
CA GLN A 242 -0.18 8.91 -16.44
C GLN A 242 -1.36 8.34 -15.66
N ALA A 243 -2.43 9.11 -15.37
CA ALA A 243 -3.61 8.57 -14.71
C ALA A 243 -4.32 7.55 -15.59
N TRP A 244 -4.33 7.76 -16.91
CA TRP A 244 -4.88 6.83 -17.88
C TRP A 244 -3.90 5.72 -18.25
N GLU A 245 -2.63 6.06 -18.51
CA GLU A 245 -1.59 5.06 -18.85
C GLU A 245 -1.50 3.96 -17.79
N LEU A 246 -1.56 4.34 -16.50
CA LEU A 246 -1.56 3.40 -15.39
C LEU A 246 -2.73 2.41 -15.45
N LEU A 247 -3.93 2.83 -15.86
CA LEU A 247 -5.10 1.94 -15.97
C LEU A 247 -4.91 0.88 -17.05
N VAL A 248 -4.35 1.28 -18.19
CA VAL A 248 -4.16 0.40 -19.34
C VAL A 248 -2.98 -0.55 -19.09
N GLU A 249 -1.91 -0.07 -18.46
CA GLU A 249 -0.70 -0.86 -18.21
C GLU A 249 -0.86 -1.84 -17.04
N GLU A 250 -1.46 -1.42 -15.93
CA GLU A 250 -1.46 -2.19 -14.67
C GLU A 250 -2.82 -2.75 -14.29
N TYR A 251 -3.90 -2.09 -14.72
CA TYR A 251 -5.27 -2.39 -14.27
C TYR A 251 -6.20 -2.75 -15.44
N SER A 252 -5.67 -3.26 -16.56
CA SER A 252 -6.43 -3.51 -17.81
C SER A 252 -7.63 -4.44 -17.69
N GLN A 253 -7.74 -5.18 -16.57
CA GLN A 253 -8.84 -6.10 -16.27
C GLN A 253 -9.64 -5.71 -15.02
N ASP A 254 -9.33 -4.58 -14.37
CA ASP A 254 -9.96 -4.17 -13.11
C ASP A 254 -10.93 -3.00 -13.32
N LEU A 255 -12.21 -3.34 -13.53
CA LEU A 255 -13.26 -2.37 -13.80
C LEU A 255 -13.41 -1.31 -12.70
N ALA A 256 -13.06 -1.61 -11.45
CA ALA A 256 -13.23 -0.68 -10.34
C ALA A 256 -12.40 0.59 -10.54
N TYR A 257 -11.18 0.47 -11.08
CA TYR A 257 -10.33 1.63 -11.37
C TYR A 257 -10.90 2.51 -12.48
N TYR A 258 -11.50 1.92 -13.53
CA TYR A 258 -12.14 2.67 -14.60
C TYR A 258 -13.39 3.42 -14.12
N ARG A 259 -14.12 2.87 -13.15
CA ARG A 259 -15.24 3.57 -12.50
C ARG A 259 -14.75 4.78 -11.72
N VAL A 260 -13.74 4.61 -10.87
CA VAL A 260 -13.14 5.73 -10.13
C VAL A 260 -12.63 6.82 -11.08
N PHE A 261 -11.96 6.44 -12.17
CA PHE A 261 -11.48 7.40 -13.17
C PHE A 261 -12.61 8.15 -13.89
N ALA A 262 -13.70 7.46 -14.21
CA ALA A 262 -14.89 8.07 -14.80
C ALA A 262 -15.59 9.02 -13.81
N GLU A 263 -15.81 8.57 -12.57
CA GLU A 263 -16.41 9.35 -11.48
C GLU A 263 -15.61 10.61 -11.15
N ALA A 264 -14.27 10.53 -11.28
CA ALA A 264 -13.41 11.70 -11.12
C ALA A 264 -13.59 12.76 -12.22
N GLY A 265 -14.21 12.41 -13.37
CA GLY A 265 -14.29 13.26 -14.55
C GLY A 265 -13.11 13.09 -15.51
N GLY A 266 -12.37 11.97 -15.43
CA GLY A 266 -11.24 11.67 -16.31
C GLY A 266 -11.65 11.36 -17.76
N ILE A 267 -12.92 11.06 -17.99
CA ILE A 267 -13.49 10.70 -19.30
C ILE A 267 -14.36 11.85 -19.80
N THR A 268 -13.94 12.48 -20.88
CA THR A 268 -14.62 13.62 -21.51
C THR A 268 -14.99 13.29 -22.96
N ALA A 269 -15.88 14.09 -23.55
CA ALA A 269 -16.24 13.91 -24.95
C ALA A 269 -15.03 14.11 -25.88
N GLU A 270 -14.07 14.98 -25.51
CA GLU A 270 -12.89 15.22 -26.34
C GLU A 270 -11.87 14.08 -26.31
N ASN A 271 -11.73 13.39 -25.18
CA ASN A 271 -10.72 12.32 -25.04
C ASN A 271 -11.27 10.91 -25.28
N PHE A 272 -12.59 10.71 -25.25
CA PHE A 272 -13.22 9.38 -25.25
C PHE A 272 -12.75 8.45 -26.36
N ASP A 273 -12.78 8.90 -27.62
CA ASP A 273 -12.43 8.03 -28.75
C ASP A 273 -10.96 7.59 -28.65
N SER A 274 -10.08 8.49 -28.19
CA SER A 274 -8.67 8.18 -27.95
C SER A 274 -8.47 7.22 -26.78
N LEU A 275 -9.27 7.32 -25.71
CA LEU A 275 -9.24 6.36 -24.60
C LEU A 275 -9.65 4.96 -25.10
N LEU A 276 -10.72 4.88 -25.89
CA LEU A 276 -11.25 3.60 -26.40
C LEU A 276 -10.25 2.86 -27.30
N GLU A 277 -9.45 3.59 -28.09
CA GLU A 277 -8.40 3.02 -28.96
C GLU A 277 -7.27 2.30 -28.21
N ASP A 278 -6.96 2.73 -26.98
CA ASP A 278 -5.89 2.14 -26.17
C ASP A 278 -6.30 0.79 -25.56
N LEU A 279 -7.60 0.52 -25.44
CA LEU A 279 -8.14 -0.64 -24.72
C LEU A 279 -8.02 -1.94 -25.49
N ARG A 280 -7.00 -2.11 -26.34
CA ARG A 280 -6.82 -3.26 -27.25
C ARG A 280 -6.89 -4.59 -26.51
N ASP A 281 -6.21 -4.66 -25.37
CA ASP A 281 -6.07 -5.84 -24.51
C ASP A 281 -6.99 -5.83 -23.27
N SER A 282 -7.82 -4.79 -23.10
CA SER A 282 -8.72 -4.67 -21.95
C SER A 282 -9.93 -5.59 -22.05
N SER A 283 -10.51 -5.91 -20.90
CA SER A 283 -11.68 -6.78 -20.83
C SER A 283 -12.88 -6.23 -21.63
N ALA A 284 -13.69 -7.13 -22.18
CA ALA A 284 -14.95 -6.76 -22.85
C ALA A 284 -15.88 -5.97 -21.92
N GLU A 285 -15.79 -6.21 -20.60
CA GLU A 285 -16.56 -5.54 -19.57
C GLU A 285 -16.19 -4.05 -19.46
N ILE A 286 -14.89 -3.70 -19.49
CA ILE A 286 -14.42 -2.31 -19.44
C ILE A 286 -14.87 -1.54 -20.67
N ARG A 287 -14.73 -2.14 -21.86
CA ARG A 287 -15.22 -1.52 -23.11
C ARG A 287 -16.74 -1.28 -23.06
N ALA A 288 -17.51 -2.27 -22.60
CA ALA A 288 -18.96 -2.14 -22.45
C ALA A 288 -19.35 -1.08 -21.41
N TYR A 289 -18.57 -0.93 -20.33
CA TYR A 289 -18.76 0.15 -19.37
C TYR A 289 -18.55 1.52 -20.00
N LEU A 290 -17.46 1.73 -20.74
CA LEU A 290 -17.17 3.02 -21.37
C LEU A 290 -18.19 3.41 -22.43
N LEU A 291 -18.66 2.46 -23.24
CA LEU A 291 -19.71 2.72 -24.23
C LEU A 291 -21.01 3.18 -23.56
N ARG A 292 -21.43 2.52 -22.47
CA ARG A 292 -22.58 2.96 -21.67
C ARG A 292 -22.36 4.33 -21.04
N TYR A 293 -21.17 4.59 -20.50
CA TYR A 293 -20.80 5.89 -19.95
C TYR A 293 -20.97 7.00 -21.01
N LYS A 294 -20.52 6.77 -22.25
CA LYS A 294 -20.71 7.69 -23.38
C LYS A 294 -22.19 7.92 -23.71
N GLU A 295 -23.00 6.87 -23.73
CA GLU A 295 -24.45 7.00 -23.97
C GLU A 295 -25.13 7.83 -22.87
N GLU A 296 -24.75 7.63 -21.61
CA GLU A 296 -25.35 8.31 -20.46
C GLU A 296 -24.90 9.78 -20.33
N HIS A 297 -23.64 10.09 -20.67
CA HIS A 297 -23.02 11.39 -20.35
C HIS A 297 -22.75 12.26 -21.58
N PHE A 298 -22.61 11.66 -22.78
CA PHE A 298 -22.27 12.39 -24.01
C PHE A 298 -23.43 12.44 -25.02
N ALA A 299 -24.54 11.73 -24.80
CA ALA A 299 -25.71 11.81 -25.68
C ALA A 299 -26.52 13.11 -25.44
N ALA A 300 -26.19 14.08 -26.29
CA ALA A 300 -26.95 15.21 -26.83
C ALA A 300 -28.04 15.89 -25.96
N LYS A 301 -27.79 17.18 -25.68
CA LYS A 301 -28.83 18.21 -25.81
C LYS A 301 -29.56 18.01 -27.14
N ASP A 302 -30.70 17.34 -27.08
CA ASP A 302 -31.81 17.36 -28.01
C ASP A 302 -31.47 17.65 -29.49
N ALA A 303 -31.14 16.61 -30.25
CA ALA A 303 -31.34 16.62 -31.70
C ALA A 303 -32.85 16.67 -32.07
N PHE A 304 -33.75 16.46 -31.09
CA PHE A 304 -35.20 16.52 -31.26
C PHE A 304 -35.85 17.85 -30.85
N ALA A 305 -35.18 18.73 -30.08
CA ALA A 305 -35.69 20.09 -29.82
C ALA A 305 -35.58 21.00 -31.05
N ALA A 306 -34.85 20.60 -32.09
CA ALA A 306 -34.80 21.30 -33.38
C ALA A 306 -36.01 20.99 -34.28
N PHE A 307 -36.90 20.09 -33.87
CA PHE A 307 -38.20 19.85 -34.50
C PHE A 307 -39.31 20.40 -33.61
N GLU A 308 -39.32 21.71 -33.37
CA GLU A 308 -40.59 22.40 -33.16
C GLU A 308 -41.38 22.26 -34.46
N LEU A 309 -42.28 21.29 -34.49
CA LEU A 309 -43.31 21.18 -35.51
C LEU A 309 -44.22 22.39 -35.36
N ASP A 310 -44.01 23.42 -36.19
CA ASP A 310 -45.03 24.42 -36.49
C ASP A 310 -46.24 23.69 -37.11
N TRP A 311 -47.28 23.49 -36.30
CA TRP A 311 -48.63 23.15 -36.75
C TRP A 311 -49.63 24.22 -36.33
#